data_AF-A0A0S9QHU4-F1
#
_entry.id   AF-A0A0S9QHU4-F1
#
_cell.length_a   1.000
_cell.length_b   1.000
_cell.length_c   1.000
_cell.angle_alpha   90.00
_cell.angle_beta   90.00
_cell.angle_gamma   90.00
#
_symmetry.space_group_name_H-M   'P 1'
#
loop_
_entity.id
_entity.type
_entity.pdbx_description
1 polymer ?
#
loop_
_entity_poly.entity_id
_entity_poly.type
_entity_poly.pdbx_seq_one_letter_code
_entity_poly.pdbx_strand_id
1 'polypeptide(L)'
;MADAARVTVQDGDGGANTGLVVFQLGHAPTGVFIQPATPDATAWVATMEPREENLVLDASGVLQLSAELAAVSELCAFLEAKSLAYQGTDVA
;
A
#
# COMPACT_ATOMS: atom_id res chain seq x y z
N MET A 1 -14.48 14.59 -0.32
CA MET A 1 -13.39 14.17 -1.20
C MET A 1 -13.00 12.76 -0.78
N ALA A 2 -13.45 11.76 -1.53
CA ALA A 2 -13.26 10.35 -1.23
C ALA A 2 -12.80 9.67 -2.52
N ASP A 3 -11.49 9.68 -2.76
CA ASP A 3 -10.84 8.95 -3.85
C ASP A 3 -9.33 8.80 -3.54
N ALA A 4 -8.98 8.25 -2.37
CA ALA A 4 -7.57 8.11 -1.95
C ALA A 4 -6.97 6.72 -2.25
N ALA A 5 -7.82 5.71 -2.45
CA ALA A 5 -7.37 4.34 -2.66
C ALA A 5 -8.13 3.71 -3.83
N ARG A 6 -7.39 3.34 -4.88
CA ARG A 6 -7.92 2.59 -6.02
C ARG A 6 -7.26 1.22 -6.04
N VAL A 7 -8.03 0.19 -5.71
CA VAL A 7 -7.61 -1.20 -5.89
C VAL A 7 -7.62 -1.50 -7.38
N THR A 8 -6.45 -1.79 -7.94
CA THR A 8 -6.32 -2.19 -9.34
C THR A 8 -5.85 -3.63 -9.36
N VAL A 9 -6.70 -4.54 -9.84
CA VAL A 9 -6.28 -5.92 -10.10
C VAL A 9 -5.42 -5.89 -11.35
N GLN A 10 -4.10 -6.02 -11.20
CA GLN A 10 -3.22 -6.33 -12.32
C GLN A 10 -3.13 -7.86 -12.42
N ASP A 11 -3.57 -8.40 -13.56
CA ASP A 11 -3.17 -9.73 -14.00
C ASP A 11 -1.65 -9.69 -14.22
N GLY A 12 -0.90 -10.13 -13.21
CA GLY A 12 0.53 -10.36 -13.36
C GLY A 12 0.76 -11.40 -14.46
N ASP A 13 1.88 -11.28 -15.19
CA ASP A 13 2.33 -12.33 -16.10
C ASP A 13 2.37 -13.67 -15.34
N GLY A 14 1.52 -14.62 -15.75
CA GLY A 14 1.31 -15.90 -15.08
C GLY A 14 0.01 -16.07 -14.26
N GLY A 15 -0.88 -15.07 -14.20
CA GLY A 15 -2.21 -15.24 -13.57
C GLY A 15 -2.21 -15.34 -12.05
N ALA A 16 -1.11 -14.95 -11.39
CA ALA A 16 -1.06 -14.84 -9.94
C ALA A 16 -1.75 -13.54 -9.51
N ASN A 17 -2.86 -13.67 -8.77
CA ASN A 17 -3.53 -12.55 -8.11
C ASN A 17 -2.61 -12.00 -7.00
N THR A 18 -1.73 -11.05 -7.32
CA THR A 18 -0.72 -10.54 -6.36
C THR A 18 -1.23 -9.45 -5.42
N GLY A 19 -2.52 -9.11 -5.45
CA GLY A 19 -3.14 -8.23 -4.46
C GLY A 19 -2.54 -6.81 -4.40
N LEU A 20 -2.02 -6.30 -5.53
CA LEU A 20 -1.40 -4.98 -5.60
C LEU A 20 -2.41 -3.87 -5.29
N VAL A 21 -2.13 -3.07 -4.26
CA VAL A 21 -2.91 -1.87 -3.95
C VAL A 21 -2.09 -0.63 -4.29
N VAL A 22 -2.71 0.29 -5.02
CA VAL A 22 -2.10 1.59 -5.36
C VAL A 22 -2.75 2.67 -4.50
N PHE A 23 -1.94 3.36 -3.72
CA PHE A 23 -2.33 4.50 -2.91
C PHE A 23 -1.64 5.75 -3.44
N GLN A 24 -2.41 6.82 -3.64
CA GLN A 24 -1.90 8.11 -4.09
C GLN A 24 -1.86 9.05 -2.91
N LEU A 25 -0.68 9.57 -2.59
CA LEU A 25 -0.53 10.59 -1.55
C LEU A 25 -0.97 11.94 -2.12
N GLY A 26 -1.86 12.65 -1.42
CA GLY A 26 -2.36 13.94 -1.87
C GLY A 26 -1.33 15.04 -1.68
N HIS A 27 -0.49 14.92 -0.64
CA HIS A 27 0.52 15.92 -0.26
C HIS A 27 1.93 15.56 -0.73
N ALA A 28 2.07 14.41 -1.40
CA ALA A 28 3.28 14.03 -2.11
C ALA A 28 2.86 13.37 -3.44
N PRO A 29 3.15 13.93 -4.62
CA PRO A 29 2.85 13.29 -5.90
C PRO A 29 3.77 12.08 -6.14
N THR A 30 3.56 11.02 -5.38
CA THR A 30 4.32 9.77 -5.38
C THR A 30 3.31 8.63 -5.26
N GLY A 31 3.41 7.67 -6.19
CA GLY A 31 2.68 6.42 -6.07
C GLY A 31 3.23 5.58 -4.92
N VAL A 32 2.33 5.04 -4.10
CA VAL A 32 2.67 4.02 -3.10
C VAL A 32 2.05 2.70 -3.54
N PHE A 33 2.89 1.70 -3.75
CA PHE A 33 2.49 0.35 -4.09
C PHE A 33 2.55 -0.55 -2.86
N ILE A 34 1.47 -1.26 -2.56
CA ILE A 34 1.39 -2.18 -1.43
C ILE A 34 1.19 -3.59 -1.97
N GLN A 35 2.05 -4.51 -1.55
CA GLN A 35 2.04 -5.91 -1.98
C GLN A 35 2.62 -6.84 -0.90
N PRO A 36 2.37 -8.16 -0.97
CA PRO A 36 3.08 -9.13 -0.14
C PRO A 36 4.59 -9.06 -0.38
N ALA A 37 5.39 -9.24 0.67
CA ALA A 37 6.86 -9.25 0.57
C ALA A 37 7.38 -10.36 -0.37
N THR A 38 6.70 -11.49 -0.38
CA THR A 38 6.86 -12.60 -1.33
C THR A 38 5.48 -13.22 -1.61
N PRO A 39 5.28 -14.02 -2.67
CA PRO A 39 3.96 -14.57 -3.01
C PRO A 39 3.24 -15.32 -1.88
N ASP A 40 3.99 -15.96 -0.99
CA ASP A 40 3.46 -16.71 0.17
C ASP A 40 3.62 -15.96 1.50
N ALA A 41 4.11 -14.72 1.48
CA ALA A 41 4.31 -13.94 2.69
C ALA A 41 2.99 -13.47 3.27
N THR A 42 2.92 -13.48 4.60
CA THR A 42 1.90 -12.77 5.35
C THR A 42 2.27 -11.32 5.61
N ALA A 43 3.55 -10.97 5.47
CA ALA A 43 4.05 -9.61 5.62
C ALA A 43 3.78 -8.80 4.34
N TRP A 44 3.31 -7.57 4.51
CA TRP A 44 3.00 -6.65 3.41
C TRP A 44 3.92 -5.45 3.46
N VAL A 45 4.42 -5.05 2.28
CA VAL A 45 5.38 -3.96 2.14
C VAL A 45 4.80 -2.85 1.27
N ALA A 46 5.07 -1.60 1.67
CA ALA A 46 4.74 -0.43 0.88
C ALA A 46 6.01 0.11 0.21
N THR A 47 5.99 0.24 -1.11
CA THR A 47 7.06 0.83 -1.91
C THR A 47 6.62 2.21 -2.38
N MET A 48 7.40 3.23 -2.03
CA MET A 48 7.19 4.59 -2.51
C MET A 48 8.06 4.82 -3.74
N GLU A 49 7.48 5.29 -4.84
CA GLU A 49 8.25 5.56 -6.05
C GLU A 49 9.29 6.67 -5.85
N PRO A 50 10.48 6.53 -6.46
CA PRO A 50 11.45 7.60 -6.50
C PRO A 50 10.86 8.83 -7.21
N ARG A 51 11.28 10.01 -6.76
CA ARG A 51 10.88 11.30 -7.35
C ARG A 51 12.07 11.91 -8.08
N GLU A 52 11.79 12.55 -9.22
CA GLU A 52 12.80 13.32 -9.96
C GLU A 52 13.09 14.66 -9.28
N GLU A 53 12.10 15.22 -8.58
CA GLU A 53 12.20 16.51 -7.90
C GLU A 53 12.06 16.40 -6.37
N ASN A 54 12.75 17.30 -5.67
CA ASN A 54 12.65 17.44 -4.22
C ASN A 54 11.22 17.76 -3.79
N LEU A 55 10.74 17.07 -2.76
CA LEU A 55 9.51 17.42 -2.06
C LEU A 55 9.81 18.51 -1.02
N VAL A 56 9.30 19.71 -1.24
CA VAL A 56 9.38 20.81 -0.28
C VAL A 56 8.01 21.02 0.34
N LEU A 57 7.91 20.90 1.66
CA LEU A 57 6.68 21.05 2.42
C LEU A 57 6.89 22.01 3.60
N ASP A 58 5.85 22.78 3.92
CA ASP A 58 5.77 23.49 5.19
C ASP A 58 5.30 22.57 6.33
N ALA A 59 5.23 23.09 7.55
CA ALA A 59 4.83 22.30 8.71
C ALA A 59 3.43 21.65 8.57
N SER A 60 2.50 22.34 7.89
CA SER A 60 1.16 21.82 7.65
C SER A 60 1.16 20.69 6.62
N GLY A 61 1.93 20.84 5.55
CA GLY A 61 2.12 19.80 4.54
C GLY A 61 2.79 18.55 5.09
N VAL A 62 3.78 18.69 5.97
CA VAL A 62 4.42 17.56 6.66
C VAL A 62 3.41 16.82 7.55
N LEU A 63 2.54 17.54 8.27
CA LEU A 63 1.51 16.93 9.10
C LEU A 63 0.46 16.18 8.26
N GLN A 64 0.06 16.73 7.11
CA GLN A 64 -0.87 16.03 6.23
C GLN A 64 -0.23 14.77 5.64
N LEU A 65 1.02 14.86 5.19
CA LEU A 65 1.76 13.69 4.69
C LEU A 65 1.91 12.60 5.75
N SER A 66 2.14 12.95 7.02
CA SER A 66 2.23 11.95 8.09
C SER A 66 0.91 11.24 8.33
N ALA A 67 -0.23 11.92 8.21
CA ALA A 67 -1.55 11.31 8.29
C ALA A 67 -1.81 10.35 7.12
N GLU A 68 -1.38 10.71 5.91
CA GLU A 68 -1.48 9.83 4.75
C GLU A 68 -0.60 8.57 4.91
N LEU A 69 0.63 8.72 5.42
CA LEU A 69 1.52 7.60 5.73
C LEU A 69 0.97 6.71 6.86
N ALA A 70 0.28 7.29 7.84
CA ALA A 70 -0.42 6.52 8.87
C ALA A 70 -1.53 5.65 8.26
N ALA A 71 -2.31 6.20 7.33
CA ALA A 71 -3.34 5.43 6.62
C ALA A 71 -2.74 4.28 5.78
N VAL A 72 -1.59 4.51 5.12
CA VAL A 72 -0.85 3.45 4.41
C VAL A 72 -0.42 2.35 5.38
N SER A 73 0.12 2.71 6.55
CA SER A 73 0.52 1.75 7.58
C SER A 73 -0.66 0.92 8.10
N GLU A 74 -1.80 1.55 8.37
CA GLU A 74 -3.02 0.87 8.81
C GLU A 74 -3.52 -0.12 7.75
N LEU A 75 -3.45 0.25 6.47
CA LEU A 75 -3.81 -0.61 5.36
C LEU A 75 -2.88 -1.83 5.26
N CYS A 76 -1.56 -1.65 5.38
CA CYS A 76 -0.62 -2.77 5.44
C CYS A 76 -0.96 -3.72 6.59
N ALA A 77 -1.13 -3.21 7.81
CA ALA A 77 -1.45 -4.03 8.98
C ALA A 77 -2.80 -4.78 8.82
N PHE A 78 -3.80 -4.14 8.21
CA PHE A 78 -5.06 -4.79 7.90
C PHE A 78 -4.90 -5.95 6.91
N LEU A 79 -4.11 -5.76 5.85
CA LEU A 79 -3.84 -6.78 4.84
C LEU A 79 -3.02 -7.95 5.42
N GLU A 80 -2.04 -7.67 6.28
CA GLU A 80 -1.28 -8.69 7.02
C GLU A 80 -2.20 -9.55 7.89
N ALA A 81 -3.09 -8.90 8.67
CA ALA A 81 -4.06 -9.62 9.51
C ALA A 81 -5.01 -10.49 8.69
N LYS A 82 -5.44 -10.02 7.51
CA LYS A 82 -6.25 -10.80 6.57
C LYS A 82 -5.49 -12.01 6.01
N SER A 83 -4.24 -11.82 5.60
CA SER A 83 -3.39 -12.90 5.09
C SER A 83 -3.12 -13.98 6.14
N LEU A 84 -2.84 -13.58 7.39
CA LEU A 84 -2.67 -14.51 8.52
C LEU A 84 -3.94 -15.32 8.80
N ALA A 85 -5.11 -14.66 8.80
CA ALA A 85 -6.38 -15.33 9.01
C ALA A 85 -6.72 -16.32 7.87
N TYR A 86 -6.34 -15.98 6.63
CA TYR A 86 -6.53 -16.87 5.48
C TYR A 86 -5.63 -18.11 5.56
N GLN A 87 -4.34 -17.96 5.92
CA GLN A 87 -3.46 -19.11 6.17
C GLN A 87 -3.97 -20.00 7.31
N GLY A 88 -4.56 -19.42 8.35
CA GLY A 88 -5.19 -20.18 9.44
C GLY A 88 -6.52 -20.87 9.06
N THR A 89 -7.09 -20.54 7.90
CA THR A 89 -8.33 -21.11 7.37
C THR A 89 -8.06 -22.12 6.24
N ASP A 90 -6.80 -22.42 5.92
CA ASP A 90 -6.41 -23.60 5.14
C ASP A 90 -6.71 -24.87 5.97
N VAL A 91 -7.99 -25.22 5.99
CA VAL A 91 -8.59 -26.45 6.49
C VAL A 91 -8.03 -27.61 5.66
N ALA A 92 -7.32 -28.56 6.28
CA ALA A 92 -7.89 -29.74 6.95
C ALA A 92 -8.69 -30.66 6.02
#